data_AF-A0A7Z9G3H7-F1
#
_entry.id   AF-A0A7Z9G3H7-F1
#
_cell.length_a   1.000
_cell.length_b   1.000
_cell.length_c   1.000
_cell.angle_alpha   90.00
_cell.angle_beta   90.00
_cell.angle_gamma   90.00
#
_symmetry.space_group_name_H-M   'P 1'
#
loop_
_entity.id
_entity.type
_entity.pdbx_description
1 polymer ?
#
loop_
_entity_poly.entity_id
_entity_poly.type
_entity_poly.pdbx_seq_one_letter_code
_entity_poly.pdbx_strand_id
1 'polypeptide(L)'
;MAMNFFEHQDKARRNTSWLVAVYILAVMGLVLFVWGAVVLGISLGSNGKAQVGDLVTSFFLVAMAVCGVIGLGSLFKRLALRAGGPAIAESLGGRALNMGTKDALERRVVNVVEEMAIAAGCPVPAIYLLDDEAGINA
;
A
#
# COMPACT_ATOMS: atom_id res chain seq x y z
N MET A 1 30.18 12.63 -1.85
CA MET A 1 29.95 11.21 -1.50
C MET A 1 28.70 10.77 -2.23
N ALA A 2 28.85 9.99 -3.31
CA ALA A 2 27.69 9.41 -3.98
C ALA A 2 27.04 8.41 -3.02
N MET A 3 25.79 8.68 -2.64
CA MET A 3 24.97 7.75 -1.86
C MET A 3 24.97 6.37 -2.54
N ASN A 4 25.29 5.32 -1.79
CA ASN A 4 25.33 3.94 -2.29
C ASN A 4 23.90 3.45 -2.57
N PHE A 5 23.35 3.81 -3.73
CA PHE A 5 22.00 3.44 -4.18
C PHE A 5 21.77 1.92 -4.13
N PHE A 6 22.81 1.13 -4.41
CA PHE A 6 22.79 -0.32 -4.32
C PHE A 6 22.59 -0.84 -2.89
N GLU A 7 23.24 -0.24 -1.88
CA GLU A 7 23.03 -0.61 -0.48
C GLU A 7 21.59 -0.31 -0.02
N HIS A 8 20.98 0.75 -0.54
CA HIS A 8 19.58 1.06 -0.27
C HIS A 8 18.61 0.04 -0.89
N GLN A 9 18.89 -0.49 -2.08
CA GLN A 9 18.08 -1.56 -2.69
C GLN A 9 18.15 -2.87 -1.88
N ASP A 10 19.34 -3.26 -1.43
CA ASP A 10 19.51 -4.46 -0.62
C ASP A 10 18.85 -4.33 0.76
N LYS A 11 18.97 -3.16 1.37
CA LYS A 11 18.26 -2.83 2.63
C LYS A 11 16.75 -2.85 2.45
N ALA A 12 16.22 -2.39 1.31
CA ALA A 12 14.80 -2.43 0.99
C ALA A 12 14.28 -3.88 0.85
N ARG A 13 15.03 -4.79 0.21
CA ARG A 13 14.65 -6.21 0.10
C ARG A 13 14.59 -6.89 1.47
N ARG A 14 15.59 -6.67 2.33
CA ARG A 14 15.64 -7.22 3.69
C ARG A 14 14.52 -6.68 4.58
N ASN A 15 14.21 -5.39 4.48
CA ASN A 15 13.10 -4.82 5.24
C ASN A 15 11.75 -5.34 4.73
N THR A 16 11.60 -5.56 3.43
CA THR A 16 10.37 -6.11 2.85
C THR A 16 10.07 -7.50 3.41
N SER A 17 11.06 -8.39 3.51
CA SER A 17 10.84 -9.73 4.06
C SER A 17 10.44 -9.69 5.53
N TRP A 18 11.04 -8.80 6.32
CA TRP A 18 10.66 -8.59 7.72
C TRP A 18 9.25 -8.01 7.86
N LEU A 19 8.89 -7.03 7.04
CA LEU A 19 7.53 -6.46 6.99
C LEU A 19 6.50 -7.52 6.62
N VAL A 20 6.80 -8.40 5.66
CA VAL A 20 5.93 -9.52 5.30
C VAL A 20 5.77 -10.50 6.46
N ALA A 21 6.84 -10.80 7.20
CA ALA A 21 6.76 -11.67 8.37
C ALA A 21 5.88 -11.07 9.48
N VAL A 22 6.06 -9.79 9.81
CA VAL A 22 5.23 -9.08 10.79
C VAL A 22 3.77 -8.97 10.32
N TYR A 23 3.54 -8.76 9.02
CA TYR A 23 2.19 -8.74 8.44
C TYR A 23 1.48 -10.09 8.59
N ILE A 24 2.16 -11.20 8.26
CA ILE A 24 1.59 -12.55 8.44
C ILE A 24 1.28 -12.81 9.91
N LEU A 25 2.19 -12.42 10.82
CA LEU A 25 1.97 -12.53 12.26
C LEU A 25 0.76 -11.71 12.73
N ALA A 26 0.61 -10.48 12.22
CA ALA A 26 -0.55 -9.63 12.52
C ALA A 26 -1.87 -10.24 12.03
N VAL A 27 -1.89 -10.82 10.81
CA VAL A 27 -3.09 -11.50 10.28
C VAL A 27 -3.44 -12.74 11.11
N MET A 28 -2.45 -13.56 11.48
CA MET A 28 -2.70 -14.71 12.37
C MET A 28 -3.22 -14.27 13.73
N GLY A 29 -2.63 -13.23 14.33
CA GLY A 29 -3.10 -12.65 15.59
C GLY A 29 -4.53 -12.14 15.50
N LEU A 30 -4.89 -11.48 14.40
CA LEU A 30 -6.26 -11.02 14.16
C LEU A 30 -7.25 -12.18 14.04
N VAL A 31 -6.90 -13.24 13.30
CA VAL A 31 -7.75 -14.44 13.18
C VAL A 31 -7.99 -15.07 14.55
N LEU A 32 -6.92 -15.25 15.35
CA LEU A 32 -7.01 -15.81 16.70
C LEU A 32 -7.85 -14.92 17.63
N PHE A 33 -7.69 -13.60 17.54
CA PHE A 33 -8.44 -12.64 18.33
C PHE A 33 -9.94 -12.70 18.02
N VAL A 34 -10.31 -12.65 16.74
CA VAL A 34 -11.72 -12.73 16.31
C VAL A 34 -12.32 -14.08 16.67
N TRP A 35 -11.58 -15.18 16.44
CA TRP A 35 -12.05 -16.51 16.80
C TRP A 35 -12.24 -16.65 18.32
N GLY A 36 -11.30 -16.16 19.12
CA GLY A 36 -11.42 -16.14 20.58
C GLY A 36 -12.64 -15.37 21.07
N ALA A 37 -12.95 -14.23 20.45
CA ALA A 37 -14.16 -13.47 20.75
C ALA A 37 -15.45 -14.25 20.42
N VAL A 38 -15.48 -14.96 19.29
CA VAL A 38 -16.61 -15.82 18.91
C VAL A 38 -16.80 -16.95 19.91
N VAL A 39 -15.72 -17.66 20.28
CA VAL A 39 -15.78 -18.75 21.27
C VAL A 39 -16.25 -18.25 22.64
N LEU A 40 -15.74 -17.10 23.09
CA LEU A 40 -16.17 -16.49 24.35
C LEU A 40 -17.67 -16.12 24.32
N GLY A 41 -18.14 -15.53 23.22
CA GLY A 41 -19.55 -15.17 23.05
C GLY A 41 -20.48 -16.38 23.10
N ILE A 42 -20.10 -17.48 22.44
CA ILE A 42 -20.86 -18.75 22.48
C ILE A 42 -20.85 -19.33 23.90
N SER A 43 -19.70 -19.32 24.58
CA SER A 43 -19.56 -19.86 25.93
C SER A 43 -20.34 -19.07 26.99
N LEU A 44 -20.56 -17.78 26.79
CA LEU A 44 -21.36 -16.94 27.70
C LEU A 44 -22.85 -17.01 27.40
N GLY A 45 -23.23 -17.21 26.13
CA GLY A 45 -24.64 -17.24 25.70
C GLY A 45 -25.30 -18.63 25.73
N SER A 46 -24.53 -19.71 25.78
CA SER A 46 -25.03 -21.09 25.76
C SER A 46 -24.57 -21.86 27.01
N ASN A 47 -25.50 -22.57 27.66
CA ASN A 47 -25.19 -23.52 28.75
C ASN A 47 -24.58 -24.85 28.24
N GLY A 48 -24.33 -24.98 26.94
CA GLY A 48 -23.73 -26.16 26.32
C GLY A 48 -22.21 -26.01 26.19
N LYS A 49 -21.47 -27.08 26.50
CA LYS A 49 -20.03 -27.15 26.19
C LYS A 49 -19.86 -27.18 24.67
N ALA A 50 -19.08 -26.25 24.12
CA ALA A 50 -18.73 -26.28 22.70
C ALA A 50 -18.03 -27.60 22.36
N GLN A 51 -18.55 -28.34 21.39
CA GLN A 51 -17.94 -29.57 20.90
C GLN A 51 -16.68 -29.23 20.09
N VAL A 52 -15.66 -30.08 20.14
CA VAL A 52 -14.40 -29.88 19.41
C VAL A 52 -14.64 -29.65 17.91
N GLY A 53 -15.63 -30.32 17.30
CA GLY A 53 -16.00 -30.11 15.89
C GLY A 53 -16.53 -28.71 15.58
N ASP A 54 -17.23 -28.08 16.52
CA ASP A 54 -17.78 -26.72 16.37
C ASP A 54 -16.66 -25.67 16.49
N LEU A 55 -15.68 -25.90 17.35
CA LEU A 55 -14.48 -25.07 17.49
C LEU A 55 -13.63 -25.08 16.22
N VAL A 56 -13.44 -26.25 15.59
CA VAL A 56 -12.68 -26.37 14.34
C VAL A 56 -13.43 -25.70 13.18
N THR A 57 -14.74 -25.93 13.06
CA THR A 57 -15.56 -25.31 12.01
C THR A 57 -15.57 -23.78 12.12
N SER A 58 -15.80 -23.25 13.32
CA SER A 58 -15.80 -21.81 13.58
C SER A 58 -14.43 -21.17 13.33
N PHE A 59 -13.32 -21.86 13.64
CA PHE A 59 -11.97 -21.40 13.32
C PHE A 59 -11.77 -21.20 11.82
N PHE A 60 -12.07 -22.22 11.02
CA PHE A 60 -11.91 -22.13 9.56
C PHE A 60 -12.83 -21.08 8.94
N LEU A 61 -14.06 -20.93 9.44
CA LEU A 61 -15.00 -19.92 8.97
C LEU A 61 -14.46 -18.51 9.25
N VAL A 62 -14.01 -18.25 10.48
CA VAL A 62 -13.40 -16.96 10.86
C VAL A 62 -12.14 -16.70 10.04
N ALA A 63 -11.25 -17.67 9.92
CA ALA A 63 -10.03 -17.54 9.13
C ALA A 63 -10.33 -17.21 7.66
N MET A 64 -11.29 -17.92 7.05
CA MET A 64 -11.70 -17.67 5.66
C MET A 64 -12.34 -16.28 5.50
N ALA A 65 -13.18 -15.86 6.45
CA ALA A 65 -13.81 -14.54 6.41
C ALA A 65 -12.78 -13.41 6.52
N VAL A 66 -11.88 -13.48 7.50
CA VAL A 66 -10.82 -12.48 7.72
C VAL A 66 -9.87 -12.41 6.52
N CYS A 67 -9.36 -13.55 6.07
CA CYS A 67 -8.49 -13.62 4.90
C CYS A 67 -9.20 -13.16 3.63
N GLY A 68 -10.49 -13.48 3.48
CA GLY A 68 -11.33 -13.04 2.36
C GLY A 68 -11.47 -11.53 2.31
N VAL A 69 -11.82 -10.88 3.43
CA VAL A 69 -11.94 -9.42 3.52
C VAL A 69 -10.61 -8.73 3.21
N ILE A 70 -9.53 -9.18 3.84
CA ILE A 70 -8.19 -8.61 3.63
C ILE A 70 -7.74 -8.82 2.18
N GLY A 71 -7.94 -10.02 1.63
CA GLY A 71 -7.57 -10.37 0.26
C GLY A 71 -8.32 -9.56 -0.78
N LEU A 72 -9.64 -9.39 -0.61
CA LEU A 72 -10.47 -8.57 -1.49
C LEU A 72 -10.10 -7.09 -1.41
N GLY A 73 -9.89 -6.54 -0.21
CA GLY A 73 -9.43 -5.15 -0.04
C GLY A 73 -8.06 -4.92 -0.67
N SER A 74 -7.14 -5.88 -0.51
CA SER A 74 -5.81 -5.84 -1.12
C SER A 74 -5.88 -5.90 -2.64
N LEU A 75 -6.75 -6.75 -3.19
CA LEU A 75 -6.97 -6.88 -4.63
C LEU A 75 -7.58 -5.60 -5.20
N PHE A 76 -8.61 -5.05 -4.54
CA PHE A 76 -9.23 -3.79 -4.92
C PHE A 76 -8.20 -2.66 -4.95
N LYS A 77 -7.39 -2.51 -3.90
CA LYS A 77 -6.35 -1.46 -3.85
C LYS A 77 -5.29 -1.68 -4.93
N ARG A 78 -4.90 -2.93 -5.21
CA ARG A 78 -3.98 -3.27 -6.30
C ARG A 78 -4.56 -2.90 -7.67
N LEU A 79 -5.84 -3.17 -7.90
CA LEU A 79 -6.54 -2.79 -9.15
C LEU A 79 -6.68 -1.27 -9.27
N ALA A 80 -7.01 -0.57 -8.19
CA ALA A 80 -7.10 0.89 -8.19
C ALA A 80 -5.76 1.56 -8.50
N LEU A 81 -4.64 1.00 -8.03
CA LEU A 81 -3.29 1.52 -8.25
C LEU A 81 -2.67 1.06 -9.58
N ARG A 82 -3.30 0.16 -10.34
CA ARG A 82 -2.76 -0.36 -11.60
C ARG A 82 -2.67 0.68 -12.72
N ALA A 83 -3.47 1.73 -12.66
CA ALA A 83 -3.40 2.86 -13.59
C ALA A 83 -2.13 3.71 -13.41
N GLY A 84 -1.34 3.45 -12.35
CA GLY A 84 -0.01 4.03 -12.15
C GLY A 84 -0.02 5.42 -11.52
N GLY A 85 1.15 6.06 -11.54
CA GLY A 85 1.37 7.41 -11.00
C GLY A 85 0.40 8.49 -11.50
N PRO A 86 0.05 8.54 -12.81
CA PRO A 86 -0.90 9.51 -13.36
C PRO A 86 -2.26 9.51 -12.65
N ALA A 87 -2.87 8.34 -12.47
CA ALA A 87 -4.19 8.23 -11.84
C ALA A 87 -4.16 8.64 -10.36
N ILE A 88 -3.04 8.41 -9.68
CA ILE A 88 -2.85 8.85 -8.29
C ILE A 88 -2.72 10.37 -8.25
N ALA A 89 -1.88 10.95 -9.12
CA ALA A 89 -1.67 12.39 -9.19
C ALA A 89 -2.98 13.13 -9.49
N GLU A 90 -3.74 12.69 -10.51
CA GLU A 90 -5.05 13.27 -10.85
C GLU A 90 -6.05 13.12 -9.70
N SER A 91 -6.07 12.00 -8.97
CA SER A 91 -6.98 11.80 -7.82
C SER A 91 -6.69 12.73 -6.64
N LEU A 92 -5.47 13.27 -6.55
CA LEU A 92 -5.05 14.25 -5.55
C LEU A 92 -5.25 15.69 -6.03
N GLY A 93 -5.88 15.90 -7.19
CA GLY A 93 -6.04 17.23 -7.81
C GLY A 93 -4.82 17.69 -8.62
N GLY A 94 -3.88 16.79 -8.90
CA GLY A 94 -2.69 17.08 -9.68
C GLY A 94 -3.03 17.40 -11.13
N ARG A 95 -2.55 18.55 -11.61
CA ARG A 95 -2.65 18.98 -13.00
C ARG A 95 -1.41 18.54 -13.78
N ALA A 96 -1.62 17.87 -14.91
CA ALA A 96 -0.53 17.48 -15.80
C ALA A 96 0.19 18.73 -16.35
N LEU A 97 1.52 18.74 -16.27
CA LEU A 97 2.35 19.83 -16.76
C LEU A 97 2.61 19.65 -18.26
N ASN A 98 2.37 20.70 -19.04
CA ASN A 98 2.67 20.69 -20.46
C ASN A 98 4.17 20.97 -20.69
N MET A 99 4.87 20.07 -21.40
CA MET A 99 6.28 20.25 -21.76
C MET A 99 6.54 21.52 -22.60
N GLY A 100 5.51 22.01 -23.31
CA GLY A 100 5.56 23.27 -24.07
C GLY A 100 5.07 24.51 -23.32
N THR A 101 5.04 24.48 -21.97
CA THR A 101 4.56 25.60 -21.16
C THR A 101 5.34 26.90 -21.42
N LYS A 102 4.63 28.03 -21.36
CA LYS A 102 5.19 29.38 -21.49
C LYS A 102 5.50 30.02 -20.14
N ASP A 103 5.04 29.42 -19.05
CA ASP A 103 5.37 29.88 -17.70
C ASP A 103 6.84 29.54 -17.40
N ALA A 104 7.59 30.55 -16.95
CA ALA A 104 9.00 30.42 -16.62
C ALA A 104 9.26 29.44 -15.47
N LEU A 105 8.34 29.36 -14.48
CA LEU A 105 8.48 28.45 -13.34
C LEU A 105 8.21 27.01 -13.74
N GLU A 106 7.10 26.77 -14.46
CA GLU A 106 6.77 25.44 -14.96
C GLU A 106 7.88 24.92 -15.90
N ARG A 107 8.40 25.77 -16.78
CA ARG A 107 9.49 25.40 -17.70
C ARG A 107 10.78 25.05 -16.96
N ARG A 108 11.07 25.72 -15.84
CA ARG A 108 12.22 25.35 -14.99
C ARG A 108 12.06 23.95 -14.43
N VAL A 109 10.87 23.57 -13.97
CA VAL A 109 10.59 22.22 -13.47
C VAL A 109 10.79 21.19 -14.57
N VAL A 110 10.22 21.41 -15.76
CA VAL A 110 10.39 20.52 -16.92
C VAL A 110 11.87 20.33 -17.24
N ASN A 111 12.63 21.42 -17.41
CA ASN A 111 14.04 21.35 -17.76
C ASN A 111 14.86 20.57 -16.70
N VAL A 112 14.60 20.79 -15.41
CA VAL A 112 15.32 20.09 -14.33
C VAL A 112 15.00 18.59 -14.37
N VAL A 113 13.73 18.22 -14.52
CA VAL A 113 13.32 16.81 -14.59
C VAL A 113 13.91 16.12 -15.82
N GLU A 114 13.94 16.80 -16.97
CA GLU A 114 14.58 16.29 -18.19
C GLU A 114 16.08 16.04 -17.99
N GLU A 115 16.82 17.03 -17.48
CA GLU A 115 18.25 16.89 -17.22
C GLU A 115 18.56 15.78 -16.19
N MET A 116 17.71 15.62 -15.16
CA MET A 116 17.84 14.52 -14.22
C MET A 116 17.56 13.15 -14.87
N ALA A 117 16.55 13.05 -15.75
CA ALA A 117 16.25 11.82 -16.46
C ALA A 117 17.36 11.44 -17.45
N ILE A 118 17.92 12.42 -18.17
CA ILE A 118 19.08 12.24 -19.06
C ILE A 118 20.28 11.76 -18.25
N ALA A 119 20.60 12.44 -17.13
CA ALA A 119 21.71 12.06 -16.26
C ALA A 119 21.53 10.66 -15.64
N ALA A 120 20.29 10.27 -15.33
CA ALA A 120 19.94 8.97 -14.78
C ALA A 120 19.80 7.86 -15.85
N GLY A 121 19.82 8.21 -17.14
CA GLY A 121 19.64 7.25 -18.23
C GLY A 121 18.25 6.60 -18.26
N CYS A 122 17.22 7.29 -17.77
CA CYS A 122 15.84 6.80 -17.75
C CYS A 122 14.92 7.66 -18.64
N PRO A 123 13.76 7.13 -19.10
CA PRO A 123 12.77 7.93 -19.81
C PRO A 123 12.28 9.11 -18.97
N VAL A 124 12.03 10.25 -19.59
CA VAL A 124 11.48 11.44 -18.92
C VAL A 124 10.10 11.10 -18.34
N PRO A 125 9.90 11.21 -17.02
CA PRO A 125 8.62 10.89 -16.40
C PRO A 125 7.56 11.95 -16.72
N ALA A 126 6.28 11.57 -16.62
CA ALA A 126 5.18 12.54 -16.64
C ALA A 126 5.21 13.40 -15.37
N ILE A 127 4.98 14.70 -15.51
CA ILE A 127 5.07 15.69 -14.44
C ILE A 127 3.66 16.20 -14.11
N TYR A 128 3.32 16.23 -12.83
CA TYR A 128 2.05 16.76 -12.32
C TYR A 128 2.35 17.79 -11.23
N LEU A 129 1.57 18.87 -11.18
CA LEU A 129 1.62 19.88 -10.13
C LEU A 129 0.34 19.81 -9.28
N LEU A 130 0.50 19.80 -7.96
CA LEU A 130 -0.61 19.95 -7.03
C LEU A 130 -0.66 21.43 -6.60
N ASP A 131 -1.51 22.20 -7.27
CA ASP A 131 -1.59 23.65 -7.07
C ASP A 131 -2.19 24.01 -5.68
N ASP A 132 -3.02 23.14 -5.11
CA ASP A 132 -3.77 23.36 -3.86
C ASP A 132 -3.15 22.72 -2.60
N GLU A 133 -1.91 22.23 -2.67
CA GLU A 133 -1.24 21.61 -1.52
C GLU A 133 -0.68 22.68 -0.57
N ALA A 134 -1.06 22.62 0.72
CA ALA A 134 -0.65 23.63 1.71
C ALA A 134 0.83 23.50 2.16
N GLY A 135 1.45 22.33 1.91
CA GLY A 135 2.82 22.02 2.29
C GLY A 135 3.80 22.02 1.11
N ILE A 136 5.10 22.07 1.42
CA ILE A 136 6.16 21.88 0.42
C ILE A 136 6.44 20.37 0.33
N ASN A 137 5.97 19.74 -0.76
CA ASN A 137 6.13 18.32 -1.03
C ASN A 137 6.45 18.07 -2.51
N ALA A 138 7.21 17.02 -2.82
CA ALA A 138 7.61 16.62 -4.17
C ALA A 138 7.79 15.10 -4.28
#